data_AF-A0AAP2DHC0-F1
#
_entry.id   AF-A0AAP2DHC0-F1
#
_cell.length_a   1.000
_cell.length_b   1.000
_cell.length_c   1.000
_cell.angle_alpha   90.00
_cell.angle_beta   90.00
_cell.angle_gamma   90.00
#
_symmetry.space_group_name_H-M   'P 1'
#
loop_
_entity.id
_entity.type
_entity.pdbx_description
1 polymer ?
#
loop_
_entity_poly.entity_id
_entity_poly.type
_entity_poly.pdbx_seq_one_letter_code
_entity_poly.pdbx_strand_id
1 'polypeptide(L)'
;MEPVVHQNGDQQAPAEGLKINISPEEINKLPLRTFDGKTVVVSDLRQLPKAIKEIEKYDVVGFDTETRPSFKRGQFYQVSLLQLAVPKKAYLIRVNHTGVTDEIKQFLENPNIIKAGVGIRDDLKALQKLKPFEPGGFYDLSTLAKQAGLQVESVKKLTALLLGFRISKSAQTSNWEAATFTQKQIEYAATDAWVCLELYGKLKTKY
;
A
#
# COMPACT_ATOMS: atom_id res chain seq x y z
N MET A 1 -35.04 35.51 -19.97
CA MET A 1 -33.96 34.99 -19.11
C MET A 1 -34.47 33.68 -18.53
N GLU A 2 -34.12 32.56 -19.15
CA GLU A 2 -34.46 31.23 -18.64
C GLU A 2 -33.37 30.78 -17.65
N PRO A 3 -33.72 30.06 -16.56
CA PRO A 3 -32.77 29.67 -15.55
C PRO A 3 -31.92 28.48 -16.02
N VAL A 4 -30.61 28.57 -15.74
CA VAL A 4 -29.62 27.53 -15.95
C VAL A 4 -29.90 26.36 -14.99
N VAL A 5 -30.26 25.20 -15.52
CA VAL A 5 -30.34 23.95 -14.77
C VAL A 5 -28.93 23.44 -14.53
N HIS A 6 -28.47 23.48 -13.29
CA HIS A 6 -27.25 22.82 -12.86
C HIS A 6 -27.41 21.30 -13.00
N GLN A 7 -26.65 20.69 -13.89
CA GLN A 7 -26.48 19.24 -13.95
C GLN A 7 -25.69 18.80 -12.71
N ASN A 8 -26.37 18.22 -11.74
CA ASN A 8 -25.72 17.44 -10.68
C ASN A 8 -25.15 16.18 -11.32
N GLY A 9 -23.82 16.01 -11.23
CA GLY A 9 -23.14 14.83 -11.73
C GLY A 9 -23.69 13.56 -11.09
N ASP A 10 -23.99 12.57 -11.95
CA ASP A 10 -24.44 11.25 -11.57
C ASP A 10 -23.47 10.61 -10.56
N GLN A 11 -23.89 10.57 -9.29
CA GLN A 11 -23.36 9.61 -8.35
C GLN A 11 -23.97 8.26 -8.73
N GLN A 12 -23.18 7.41 -9.39
CA GLN A 12 -23.57 6.02 -9.62
C GLN A 12 -23.93 5.38 -8.27
N ALA A 13 -25.17 4.88 -8.17
CA ALA A 13 -25.60 4.10 -7.04
C ALA A 13 -24.69 2.88 -6.88
N PRO A 14 -24.33 2.49 -5.65
CA PRO A 14 -23.50 1.31 -5.43
C PRO A 14 -24.20 0.07 -6.01
N ALA A 15 -23.42 -0.83 -6.62
CA ALA A 15 -23.91 -2.12 -7.09
C ALA A 15 -24.69 -2.83 -5.96
N GLU A 16 -25.87 -3.37 -6.29
CA GLU A 16 -26.79 -3.96 -5.30
C GLU A 16 -26.08 -4.94 -4.36
N GLY A 17 -26.26 -4.74 -3.05
CA GLY A 17 -25.67 -5.58 -2.00
C GLY A 17 -24.25 -5.23 -1.54
N LEU A 18 -23.62 -4.16 -2.07
CA LEU A 18 -22.31 -3.70 -1.57
C LEU A 18 -22.45 -2.90 -0.28
N LYS A 19 -21.88 -3.43 0.81
CA LYS A 19 -21.77 -2.68 2.06
C LYS A 19 -20.76 -1.53 1.89
N ILE A 20 -21.23 -0.29 2.06
CA ILE A 20 -20.46 0.94 1.76
C ILE A 20 -19.42 1.27 2.85
N ASN A 21 -19.66 0.84 4.10
CA ASN A 21 -18.82 1.11 5.25
C ASN A 21 -18.88 -0.05 6.25
N ILE A 22 -17.91 -0.15 7.15
CA ILE A 22 -17.86 -1.17 8.20
C ILE A 22 -17.43 -0.54 9.53
N SER A 23 -18.18 -0.85 10.59
CA SER A 23 -17.88 -0.36 11.94
C SER A 23 -16.69 -1.12 12.56
N PRO A 24 -15.99 -0.53 13.54
CA PRO A 24 -14.92 -1.22 14.26
C PRO A 24 -15.35 -2.56 14.90
N GLU A 25 -16.57 -2.62 15.43
CA GLU A 25 -17.16 -3.81 16.05
C GLU A 25 -17.33 -4.94 15.04
N GLU A 26 -17.79 -4.62 13.84
CA GLU A 26 -17.94 -5.59 12.75
C GLU A 26 -16.59 -6.06 12.23
N ILE A 27 -15.60 -5.17 12.10
CA ILE A 27 -14.24 -5.57 11.76
C ILE A 27 -13.70 -6.56 12.79
N ASN A 28 -13.92 -6.33 14.09
CA ASN A 28 -13.39 -7.19 15.15
C ASN A 28 -13.96 -8.61 15.15
N LYS A 29 -15.16 -8.80 14.57
CA LYS A 29 -15.78 -10.12 14.38
C LYS A 29 -15.16 -10.92 13.23
N LEU A 30 -14.41 -10.27 12.33
CA LEU A 30 -13.76 -10.94 11.21
C LEU A 30 -12.53 -11.74 11.66
N PRO A 31 -12.19 -12.82 10.94
CA PRO A 31 -10.97 -13.58 11.21
C PRO A 31 -9.73 -12.69 11.04
N LEU A 32 -8.79 -12.77 11.99
CA LEU A 32 -7.50 -12.13 11.87
C LEU A 32 -6.64 -12.93 10.89
N ARG A 33 -6.07 -12.25 9.89
CA ARG A 33 -5.11 -12.84 8.96
C ARG A 33 -3.87 -11.97 8.85
N THR A 34 -2.78 -12.63 8.49
CA THR A 34 -1.49 -12.03 8.14
C THR A 34 -1.00 -12.70 6.87
N PHE A 35 -0.04 -12.09 6.21
CA PHE A 35 0.64 -12.72 5.09
C PHE A 35 1.38 -13.98 5.56
N ASP A 36 1.16 -15.10 4.87
CA ASP A 36 1.73 -16.41 5.14
C ASP A 36 2.79 -16.84 4.11
N GLY A 37 3.05 -15.99 3.11
CA GLY A 37 4.07 -16.22 2.10
C GLY A 37 5.48 -15.92 2.60
N LYS A 38 6.45 -16.03 1.67
CA LYS A 38 7.86 -15.78 1.99
C LYS A 38 8.12 -14.28 2.12
N THR A 39 8.72 -13.85 3.22
CA THR A 39 9.17 -12.46 3.38
C THR A 39 10.69 -12.37 3.27
N VAL A 40 11.18 -11.38 2.51
CA VAL A 40 12.61 -11.09 2.33
C VAL A 40 12.88 -9.66 2.79
N VAL A 41 13.69 -9.51 3.84
CA VAL A 41 14.18 -8.20 4.27
C VAL A 41 15.46 -7.89 3.52
N VAL A 42 15.47 -6.81 2.74
CA VAL A 42 16.60 -6.36 1.94
C VAL A 42 17.22 -5.15 2.63
N SER A 43 18.37 -5.36 3.28
CA SER A 43 19.13 -4.29 3.96
C SER A 43 20.50 -4.06 3.35
N ASP A 44 20.91 -4.93 2.42
CA ASP A 44 22.21 -4.92 1.76
C ASP A 44 22.02 -4.61 0.28
N LEU A 45 22.76 -3.61 -0.22
CA LEU A 45 22.77 -3.21 -1.63
C LEU A 45 23.04 -4.38 -2.58
N ARG A 46 23.82 -5.38 -2.18
CA ARG A 46 24.15 -6.55 -3.01
C ARG A 46 22.94 -7.46 -3.26
N GLN A 47 21.94 -7.41 -2.39
CA GLN A 47 20.71 -8.22 -2.52
C GLN A 47 19.66 -7.54 -3.42
N LEU A 48 19.76 -6.22 -3.58
CA LEU A 48 18.72 -5.38 -4.16
C LEU A 48 18.47 -5.68 -5.66
N PRO A 49 19.48 -5.80 -6.54
CA PRO A 49 19.22 -6.09 -7.96
C PRO A 49 18.48 -7.41 -8.17
N LYS A 50 18.80 -8.44 -7.37
CA LYS A 50 18.11 -9.73 -7.42
C LYS A 50 16.64 -9.61 -6.98
N ALA A 51 16.38 -8.84 -5.93
CA ALA A 51 15.02 -8.61 -5.44
C ALA A 51 14.17 -7.87 -6.47
N ILE A 52 14.65 -6.75 -7.00
CA ILE A 52 13.96 -5.95 -8.03
C ILE A 52 13.70 -6.80 -9.28
N LYS A 53 14.70 -7.51 -9.80
CA LYS A 53 14.53 -8.39 -10.98
C LYS A 53 13.49 -9.50 -10.77
N GLU A 54 13.29 -9.97 -9.55
CA GLU A 54 12.25 -10.96 -9.26
C GLU A 54 10.86 -10.32 -9.16
N ILE A 55 10.77 -9.09 -8.63
CA ILE A 55 9.52 -8.30 -8.57
C ILE A 55 9.05 -7.91 -9.97
N GLU A 56 9.96 -7.51 -10.86
CA GLU A 56 9.65 -7.05 -12.22
C GLU A 56 9.12 -8.14 -13.16
N LYS A 57 9.06 -9.40 -12.70
CA LYS A 57 8.40 -10.49 -13.43
C LYS A 57 6.88 -10.45 -13.35
N TYR A 58 6.33 -9.56 -12.53
CA TYR A 58 4.90 -9.46 -12.26
C TYR A 58 4.36 -8.13 -12.77
N ASP A 59 3.21 -8.19 -13.43
CA ASP A 59 2.53 -7.00 -13.96
C ASP A 59 1.88 -6.15 -12.85
N VAL A 60 1.64 -6.75 -11.68
CA VAL A 60 1.01 -6.09 -10.52
C VAL A 60 1.80 -6.41 -9.26
N VAL A 61 2.10 -5.36 -8.50
CA VAL A 61 2.85 -5.39 -7.26
C VAL A 61 2.07 -4.59 -6.21
N GLY A 62 1.85 -5.19 -5.04
CA GLY A 62 1.33 -4.48 -3.88
C GLY A 62 2.41 -3.56 -3.31
N PHE A 63 2.05 -2.32 -3.01
CA PHE A 63 2.95 -1.24 -2.62
C PHE A 63 2.49 -0.61 -1.31
N ASP A 64 3.45 -0.34 -0.42
CA ASP A 64 3.28 0.52 0.74
C ASP A 64 4.63 1.17 1.11
N THR A 65 4.63 2.12 2.04
CA THR A 65 5.85 2.57 2.72
C THR A 65 5.69 2.70 4.24
N GLU A 66 6.81 2.66 4.97
CA GLU A 66 6.78 2.94 6.42
C GLU A 66 7.85 3.96 6.82
N THR A 67 7.44 4.86 7.72
CA THR A 67 8.24 5.95 8.27
C THR A 67 8.20 5.91 9.79
N ARG A 68 9.35 6.10 10.43
CA ARG A 68 9.39 6.20 11.89
C ARG A 68 8.50 7.37 12.37
N PRO A 69 7.58 7.14 13.33
CA PRO A 69 6.73 8.21 13.83
C PRO A 69 7.57 9.23 14.63
N SER A 70 7.15 10.49 14.56
CA SER A 70 7.66 11.54 15.43
C SER A 70 6.64 11.89 16.51
N PHE A 71 7.08 11.89 17.77
CA PHE A 71 6.28 12.32 18.92
C PHE A 71 6.66 13.72 19.40
N LYS A 72 7.63 14.37 18.73
CA LYS A 72 8.06 15.74 19.01
C LYS A 72 7.59 16.67 17.91
N ARG A 73 6.92 17.76 18.30
CA ARG A 73 6.41 18.77 17.35
C ARG A 73 7.58 19.35 16.53
N GLY A 74 7.42 19.38 15.20
CA GLY A 74 8.41 19.92 14.26
C GLY A 74 9.52 18.94 13.87
N GLN A 75 9.57 17.74 14.43
CA GLN A 75 10.49 16.69 14.01
C GLN A 75 9.81 15.77 12.97
N PHE A 76 10.49 15.51 11.86
CA PHE A 76 10.03 14.63 10.79
C PHE A 76 11.14 13.64 10.44
N TYR A 77 10.76 12.41 10.12
CA TYR A 77 11.68 11.37 9.65
C TYR A 77 11.44 11.10 8.18
N GLN A 78 12.46 10.56 7.52
CA GLN A 78 12.34 10.13 6.14
C GLN A 78 11.78 8.71 6.08
N VAL A 79 11.17 8.38 4.94
CA VAL A 79 10.72 7.02 4.66
C VAL A 79 11.89 6.05 4.83
N SER A 80 11.67 5.00 5.60
CA SER A 80 12.71 4.06 6.00
C SER A 80 12.56 2.70 5.34
N LEU A 81 11.34 2.35 4.94
CA LEU A 81 11.00 1.06 4.40
C LEU A 81 10.08 1.21 3.19
N LEU A 82 10.43 0.51 2.11
CA LEU A 82 9.57 0.29 0.95
C LEU A 82 9.09 -1.16 0.99
N GLN A 83 7.78 -1.39 1.00
CA GLN A 83 7.20 -2.73 0.97
C GLN A 83 6.64 -3.05 -0.41
N LEU A 84 7.05 -4.19 -0.96
CA LEU A 84 6.61 -4.67 -2.27
C LEU A 84 6.14 -6.12 -2.16
N ALA A 85 4.91 -6.40 -2.54
CA ALA A 85 4.35 -7.74 -2.52
C ALA A 85 4.03 -8.24 -3.92
N VAL A 86 4.40 -9.48 -4.18
CA VAL A 86 4.05 -10.27 -5.35
C VAL A 86 3.36 -11.56 -4.88
N PRO A 87 2.75 -12.37 -5.76
CA PRO A 87 2.14 -13.63 -5.37
C PRO A 87 3.09 -14.48 -4.51
N LYS A 88 2.64 -14.82 -3.30
CA LYS A 88 3.34 -15.67 -2.32
C LYS A 88 4.69 -15.14 -1.82
N LYS A 89 5.09 -13.90 -2.14
CA LYS A 89 6.33 -13.31 -1.62
C LYS A 89 6.23 -11.80 -1.36
N ALA A 90 6.80 -11.34 -0.25
CA ALA A 90 6.92 -9.93 0.09
C ALA A 90 8.39 -9.53 0.28
N TYR A 91 8.72 -8.31 -0.12
CA TYR A 91 10.04 -7.71 -0.02
C TYR A 91 9.94 -6.44 0.83
N LEU A 92 10.78 -6.39 1.86
CA LEU A 92 10.88 -5.28 2.79
C LEU A 92 12.23 -4.61 2.57
N ILE A 93 12.26 -3.62 1.67
CA ILE A 93 13.48 -2.94 1.24
C ILE A 93 13.75 -1.77 2.19
N ARG A 94 14.81 -1.90 2.99
CA ARG A 94 15.20 -0.89 3.97
C ARG A 94 15.94 0.27 3.28
N VAL A 95 15.18 1.19 2.71
CA VAL A 95 15.72 2.35 1.98
C VAL A 95 16.56 3.28 2.86
N ASN A 96 16.42 3.23 4.19
CA ASN A 96 17.34 3.92 5.10
C ASN A 96 18.74 3.28 5.18
N HIS A 97 18.92 2.04 4.69
CA HIS A 97 20.22 1.37 4.58
C HIS A 97 20.72 1.33 3.13
N THR A 98 19.84 1.04 2.18
CA THR A 98 20.21 0.91 0.76
C THR A 98 20.18 2.24 0.02
N GLY A 99 19.48 3.25 0.53
CA GLY A 99 19.02 4.37 -0.28
C GLY A 99 18.00 3.92 -1.33
N VAL A 100 17.57 4.89 -2.16
CA VAL A 100 16.81 4.63 -3.39
C VAL A 100 17.82 4.52 -4.54
N THR A 101 18.14 3.30 -4.97
CA THR A 101 19.11 3.07 -6.05
C THR A 101 18.50 3.37 -7.42
N ASP A 102 19.28 3.24 -8.50
CA ASP A 102 18.75 3.41 -9.86
C ASP A 102 17.77 2.29 -10.23
N GLU A 103 17.97 1.08 -9.72
CA GLU A 103 17.05 -0.04 -9.92
C GLU A 103 15.69 0.22 -9.24
N ILE A 104 15.70 0.74 -8.00
CA ILE A 104 14.45 1.14 -7.33
C ILE A 104 13.79 2.29 -8.12
N LYS A 105 14.56 3.30 -8.52
CA LYS A 105 14.03 4.43 -9.31
C LYS A 105 13.37 3.94 -10.60
N GLN A 106 14.06 3.13 -11.41
CA GLN A 106 13.54 2.59 -12.66
C GLN A 106 12.27 1.77 -12.42
N PHE A 107 12.23 0.95 -11.37
CA PHE A 107 11.01 0.22 -10.98
C PHE A 107 9.84 1.18 -10.65
N LEU A 108 10.09 2.23 -9.85
CA LEU A 108 9.07 3.22 -9.49
C LEU A 108 8.58 4.02 -10.72
N GLU A 109 9.46 4.27 -11.69
CA GLU A 109 9.14 4.99 -12.94
C GLU A 109 8.46 4.11 -14.00
N ASN A 110 8.55 2.79 -13.89
CA ASN A 110 8.04 1.87 -14.91
C ASN A 110 6.49 1.88 -14.98
N PRO A 111 5.87 2.33 -16.09
CA PRO A 111 4.42 2.38 -16.22
C PRO A 111 3.79 1.01 -16.57
N ASN A 112 4.60 0.05 -17.02
CA ASN A 112 4.12 -1.28 -17.41
C ASN A 112 3.91 -2.22 -16.22
N ILE A 113 4.41 -1.82 -15.04
CA ILE A 113 4.17 -2.54 -13.78
C ILE A 113 3.24 -1.68 -12.94
N ILE A 114 2.13 -2.28 -12.51
CA ILE A 114 1.18 -1.65 -11.62
C ILE A 114 1.70 -1.74 -10.19
N LYS A 115 1.81 -0.60 -9.52
CA LYS A 115 2.10 -0.48 -8.09
C LYS A 115 0.81 -0.07 -7.38
N ALA A 116 0.12 -1.04 -6.81
CA ALA A 116 -1.16 -0.85 -6.16
C ALA A 116 -0.98 -0.62 -4.66
N GLY A 117 -1.51 0.48 -4.14
CA GLY A 117 -1.48 0.80 -2.71
C GLY A 117 -2.69 1.63 -2.28
N VAL A 118 -2.81 1.95 -1.00
CA VAL A 118 -3.92 2.76 -0.47
C VAL A 118 -3.36 4.07 0.09
N GLY A 119 -3.80 5.21 -0.43
CA GLY A 119 -3.36 6.51 0.09
C GLY A 119 -1.94 6.91 -0.32
N ILE A 120 -1.46 6.38 -1.45
CA ILE A 120 -0.06 6.41 -1.89
C ILE A 120 0.54 7.79 -2.17
N ARG A 121 -0.29 8.85 -2.23
CA ARG A 121 0.16 10.19 -2.64
C ARG A 121 1.27 10.72 -1.74
N ASP A 122 1.15 10.53 -0.43
CA ASP A 122 2.16 11.05 0.51
C ASP A 122 3.40 10.15 0.56
N ASP A 123 3.25 8.84 0.35
CA ASP A 123 4.38 7.91 0.17
C ASP A 123 5.26 8.30 -1.03
N LEU A 124 4.62 8.61 -2.17
CA LEU A 124 5.34 9.06 -3.37
C LEU A 124 6.14 10.33 -3.10
N LYS A 125 5.52 11.34 -2.47
CA LYS A 125 6.24 12.57 -2.10
C LYS A 125 7.40 12.27 -1.14
N ALA A 126 7.22 11.35 -0.20
CA ALA A 126 8.27 10.99 0.76
C ALA A 126 9.44 10.29 0.07
N LEU A 127 9.19 9.38 -0.86
CA LEU A 127 10.22 8.73 -1.67
C LEU A 127 10.92 9.73 -2.62
N GLN A 128 10.18 10.65 -3.25
CA GLN A 128 10.73 11.67 -4.14
C GLN A 128 11.69 12.63 -3.41
N LYS A 129 11.52 12.82 -2.10
CA LYS A 129 12.49 13.56 -1.27
C LYS A 129 13.82 12.82 -1.09
N LEU A 130 13.81 11.48 -1.12
CA LEU A 130 15.04 10.69 -1.08
C LEU A 130 15.75 10.69 -2.43
N LYS A 131 14.99 10.56 -3.52
CA LYS A 131 15.50 10.59 -4.89
C LYS A 131 14.40 11.03 -5.84
N PRO A 132 14.60 12.07 -6.67
CA PRO A 132 13.61 12.47 -7.66
C PRO A 132 13.35 11.35 -8.69
N PHE A 133 12.06 11.12 -8.98
CA PHE A 133 11.59 10.19 -10.01
C PHE A 133 10.19 10.58 -10.48
N GLU A 134 9.83 10.18 -11.69
CA GLU A 134 8.48 10.36 -12.25
C GLU A 134 7.61 9.12 -11.98
N PRO A 135 6.56 9.19 -11.13
CA PRO A 135 5.80 7.99 -10.78
C PRO A 135 5.09 7.37 -12.00
N GLY A 136 5.45 6.12 -12.34
CA GLY A 136 4.77 5.34 -13.38
C GLY A 136 3.91 4.25 -12.77
N GLY A 137 2.76 3.90 -13.36
CA GLY A 137 2.02 2.69 -13.00
C GLY A 137 1.44 2.65 -11.58
N PHE A 138 1.36 3.76 -10.85
CA PHE A 138 0.79 3.80 -9.50
C PHE A 138 -0.74 3.82 -9.52
N TYR A 139 -1.35 2.93 -8.75
CA TYR A 139 -2.80 2.80 -8.61
C TYR A 139 -3.20 3.00 -7.15
N ASP A 140 -3.85 4.14 -6.86
CA ASP A 140 -4.41 4.39 -5.53
C ASP A 140 -5.77 3.71 -5.40
N LEU A 141 -5.80 2.62 -4.65
CA LEU A 141 -6.97 1.80 -4.41
C LEU A 141 -8.06 2.54 -3.64
N SER A 142 -7.72 3.59 -2.88
CA SER A 142 -8.73 4.45 -2.24
C SER A 142 -9.57 5.21 -3.28
N THR A 143 -8.96 5.59 -4.41
CA THR A 143 -9.67 6.27 -5.51
C THR A 143 -10.63 5.31 -6.22
N LEU A 144 -10.16 4.09 -6.52
CA LEU A 144 -11.02 3.05 -7.11
C LEU A 144 -12.16 2.66 -6.17
N ALA A 145 -11.87 2.49 -4.88
CA ALA A 145 -12.88 2.20 -3.87
C ALA A 145 -13.95 3.29 -3.81
N LYS A 146 -13.53 4.57 -3.85
CA LYS A 146 -14.46 5.70 -3.87
C LYS A 146 -15.33 5.73 -5.12
N GLN A 147 -14.76 5.43 -6.29
CA GLN A 147 -15.50 5.31 -7.55
C GLN A 147 -16.54 4.17 -7.50
N ALA A 148 -16.22 3.09 -6.80
CA ALA A 148 -17.16 2.00 -6.51
C ALA A 148 -18.20 2.34 -5.41
N GLY A 149 -18.27 3.59 -4.95
CA GLY A 149 -19.21 4.05 -3.93
C GLY A 149 -18.82 3.73 -2.49
N LEU A 150 -17.60 3.23 -2.23
CA LEU A 150 -17.12 2.93 -0.89
C LEU A 150 -16.61 4.20 -0.18
N GLN A 151 -16.95 4.36 1.10
CA GLN A 151 -16.52 5.50 1.92
C GLN A 151 -15.36 5.13 2.85
N VAL A 152 -14.28 4.59 2.28
CA VAL A 152 -13.16 4.05 3.06
C VAL A 152 -11.81 4.34 2.42
N GLU A 153 -10.92 4.90 3.23
CA GLU A 153 -9.58 5.35 2.81
C GLU A 153 -8.46 4.55 3.48
N SER A 154 -8.78 3.59 4.36
CA SER A 154 -7.77 2.80 5.07
C SER A 154 -7.70 1.36 4.56
N VAL A 155 -6.47 0.86 4.42
CA VAL A 155 -6.18 -0.54 4.09
C VAL A 155 -7.01 -1.48 4.96
N LYS A 156 -6.99 -1.29 6.30
CA LYS A 156 -7.72 -2.13 7.26
C LYS A 156 -9.21 -2.23 6.94
N LYS A 157 -9.87 -1.12 6.62
CA LYS A 157 -11.31 -1.12 6.34
C LYS A 157 -11.61 -1.69 4.96
N LEU A 158 -10.80 -1.37 3.95
CA LEU A 158 -10.94 -1.96 2.61
C LEU A 158 -10.76 -3.47 2.64
N THR A 159 -9.72 -3.97 3.32
CA THR A 159 -9.48 -5.40 3.54
C THR A 159 -10.69 -6.06 4.19
N ALA A 160 -11.24 -5.46 5.25
CA ALA A 160 -12.40 -6.00 5.93
C ALA A 160 -13.65 -6.06 5.03
N LEU A 161 -13.93 -5.00 4.26
CA LEU A 161 -15.09 -4.91 3.38
C LEU A 161 -15.00 -5.81 2.16
N LEU A 162 -13.83 -5.88 1.53
CA LEU A 162 -13.66 -6.52 0.22
C LEU A 162 -13.09 -7.93 0.30
N LEU A 163 -12.28 -8.21 1.31
CA LEU A 163 -11.61 -9.51 1.48
C LEU A 163 -12.18 -10.32 2.65
N GLY A 164 -13.01 -9.73 3.52
CA GLY A 164 -13.75 -10.45 4.56
C GLY A 164 -12.88 -10.92 5.74
N PHE A 165 -11.71 -10.32 5.94
CA PHE A 165 -10.84 -10.58 7.09
C PHE A 165 -10.27 -9.28 7.65
N ARG A 166 -9.81 -9.31 8.90
CA ARG A 166 -9.10 -8.17 9.52
C ARG A 166 -7.61 -8.42 9.55
N ILE A 167 -6.84 -7.33 9.55
CA ILE A 167 -5.38 -7.33 9.72
C ILE A 167 -5.00 -6.55 10.99
N SER A 168 -3.83 -6.87 11.55
CA SER A 168 -3.29 -6.13 12.69
C SER A 168 -2.73 -4.77 12.26
N LYS A 169 -2.88 -3.75 13.11
CA LYS A 169 -2.18 -2.46 12.97
C LYS A 169 -1.15 -2.21 14.09
N SER A 170 -0.80 -3.24 14.85
CA SER A 170 0.00 -3.11 16.09
C SER A 170 1.43 -2.62 15.88
N ALA A 171 1.98 -2.67 14.66
CA ALA A 171 3.34 -2.23 14.37
C ALA A 171 3.40 -0.97 13.47
N GLN A 172 2.25 -0.35 13.16
CA GLN A 172 2.19 0.85 12.32
C GLN A 172 3.06 1.99 12.88
N THR A 173 3.00 2.23 14.18
CA THR A 173 3.77 3.26 14.87
C THR A 173 5.08 2.73 15.47
N SER A 174 5.77 1.83 14.74
CA SER A 174 7.02 1.24 15.18
C SER A 174 8.25 2.08 14.82
N ASN A 175 9.40 1.77 15.43
CA ASN A 175 10.67 2.33 15.01
C ASN A 175 11.17 1.61 13.74
N TRP A 176 10.79 2.13 12.57
CA TRP A 176 11.21 1.61 11.26
C TRP A 176 12.68 1.85 10.91
N GLU A 177 13.40 2.62 11.73
CA GLU A 177 14.85 2.79 11.63
C GLU A 177 15.62 1.81 12.52
N ALA A 178 14.95 0.97 13.32
CA ALA A 178 15.59 0.05 14.27
C ALA A 178 16.65 -0.83 13.60
N ALA A 179 17.79 -1.07 14.25
CA ALA A 179 18.91 -1.83 13.67
C ALA A 179 18.47 -3.17 13.05
N THR A 180 17.57 -3.87 13.74
CA THR A 180 16.92 -5.11 13.28
C THR A 180 15.41 -5.00 13.43
N PHE A 181 14.65 -5.60 12.51
CA PHE A 181 13.20 -5.71 12.64
C PHE A 181 12.81 -6.92 13.49
N THR A 182 11.81 -6.72 14.35
CA THR A 182 11.13 -7.80 15.05
C THR A 182 10.23 -8.58 14.09
N GLN A 183 9.89 -9.81 14.46
CA GLN A 183 8.95 -10.64 13.68
C GLN A 183 7.61 -9.92 13.45
N LYS A 184 7.10 -9.21 14.47
CA LYS A 184 5.85 -8.43 14.36
C LYS A 184 5.94 -7.30 13.33
N GLN A 185 7.08 -6.62 13.22
CA GLN A 185 7.29 -5.58 12.19
C GLN A 185 7.32 -6.20 10.79
N ILE A 186 8.02 -7.33 10.63
CA ILE A 186 8.14 -8.04 9.36
C ILE A 186 6.75 -8.52 8.90
N GLU A 187 5.99 -9.18 9.77
CA GLU A 187 4.65 -9.67 9.47
C GLU A 187 3.69 -8.55 9.10
N TYR A 188 3.68 -7.46 9.88
CA TYR A 188 2.84 -6.30 9.62
C TYR A 188 3.17 -5.68 8.25
N ALA A 189 4.43 -5.37 7.99
CA ALA A 189 4.85 -4.69 6.77
C ALA A 189 4.61 -5.55 5.52
N ALA A 190 4.87 -6.86 5.62
CA ALA A 190 4.57 -7.79 4.55
C ALA A 190 3.06 -7.92 4.30
N THR A 191 2.26 -7.91 5.38
CA THR A 191 0.79 -7.99 5.29
C THR A 191 0.22 -6.76 4.60
N ASP A 192 0.66 -5.55 4.92
CA ASP A 192 0.11 -4.32 4.33
C ASP A 192 0.36 -4.24 2.81
N ALA A 193 1.56 -4.54 2.32
CA ALA A 193 1.79 -4.62 0.87
C ALA A 193 1.00 -5.78 0.22
N TRP A 194 0.93 -6.95 0.85
CA TRP A 194 0.19 -8.09 0.30
C TRP A 194 -1.30 -7.79 0.15
N VAL A 195 -1.95 -7.21 1.17
CA VAL A 195 -3.38 -6.90 1.05
C VAL A 195 -3.65 -5.85 -0.02
N CYS A 196 -2.73 -4.93 -0.29
CA CYS A 196 -2.86 -4.02 -1.44
C CYS A 196 -2.91 -4.78 -2.78
N LEU A 197 -2.09 -5.81 -2.95
CA LEU A 197 -2.15 -6.69 -4.13
C LEU A 197 -3.50 -7.42 -4.24
N GLU A 198 -3.99 -8.01 -3.14
CA GLU A 198 -5.27 -8.72 -3.11
C GLU A 198 -6.46 -7.78 -3.37
N LEU A 199 -6.43 -6.58 -2.78
CA LEU A 199 -7.44 -5.55 -2.97
C LEU A 199 -7.50 -5.09 -4.42
N TYR A 200 -6.35 -4.89 -5.07
CA TYR A 200 -6.31 -4.58 -6.49
C TYR A 200 -7.03 -5.65 -7.31
N GLY A 201 -6.68 -6.93 -7.12
CA GLY A 201 -7.32 -8.05 -7.83
C GLY A 201 -8.83 -8.11 -7.59
N LYS A 202 -9.27 -7.85 -6.35
CA LYS A 202 -10.69 -7.84 -5.98
C LYS A 202 -11.46 -6.69 -6.63
N LEU A 203 -10.88 -5.50 -6.64
CA LEU A 203 -11.48 -4.30 -7.26
C LEU A 203 -11.55 -4.45 -8.78
N LYS A 204 -10.48 -4.91 -9.43
CA LYS A 204 -10.43 -5.12 -10.89
C LYS A 204 -11.37 -6.19 -11.42
N THR A 205 -11.68 -7.20 -10.60
CA THR A 205 -12.62 -8.26 -11.01
C THR A 205 -14.07 -7.81 -10.86
N LYS A 206 -14.33 -6.85 -9.95
CA LYS A 206 -15.67 -6.43 -9.57
C LYS A 206 -16.15 -5.16 -10.28
N TYR A 207 -15.23 -4.34 -10.79
CA TYR A 207 -15.44 -3.06 -11.47
C TYR A 207 -14.45 -2.88 -12.61
#